data_AF-A0A3C0VKZ1-F1
#
_entry.id   AF-A0A3C0VKZ1-F1
#
_cell.length_a   1.000
_cell.length_b   1.000
_cell.length_c   1.000
_cell.angle_alpha   90.00
_cell.angle_beta   90.00
_cell.angle_gamma   90.00
#
_symmetry.space_group_name_H-M   'P 1'
#
loop_
_entity.id
_entity.type
_entity.pdbx_description
1 polymer ?
#
loop_
_entity_poly.entity_id
_entity_poly.type
_entity_poly.pdbx_seq_one_letter_code
_entity_poly.pdbx_strand_id
1 'polypeptide(L)'
;GKGDDWLEILGSGMVHPRVLSGCGINPDEYQGFAFGMGIDRLAMLKYGMPDLRAFFDADLRWLRHYGFSALNMPALQRGLSVDEGV
;
A
#
# COMPACT_ATOMS: atom_id res chain seq x y z
N GLY A 1 2.23 -15.76 -1.39
CA GLY A 1 2.58 -15.43 0.00
C GLY A 1 1.83 -16.30 0.99
N LYS A 2 1.80 -17.62 0.79
CA LYS A 2 1.37 -18.61 1.79
C LYS A 2 2.61 -19.41 2.23
N GLY A 3 3.65 -18.71 2.66
CA GLY A 3 4.92 -19.30 3.06
C GLY A 3 5.67 -18.33 3.96
N ASP A 4 6.56 -18.87 4.79
CA ASP A 4 7.34 -18.13 5.79
C ASP A 4 8.56 -17.42 5.18
N ASP A 5 8.60 -17.30 3.85
CA ASP A 5 9.69 -16.69 3.11
C ASP A 5 9.57 -15.17 3.04
N TRP A 6 10.72 -14.51 2.97
CA TRP A 6 10.80 -13.08 2.75
C TRP A 6 10.19 -12.68 1.41
N LEU A 7 9.46 -11.56 1.43
CA LEU A 7 8.81 -11.03 0.24
C LEU A 7 9.04 -9.53 0.14
N GLU A 8 9.43 -9.08 -1.03
CA GLU A 8 9.57 -7.65 -1.31
C GLU A 8 8.20 -6.95 -1.25
N ILE A 9 8.15 -5.84 -0.53
CA ILE A 9 6.93 -5.05 -0.32
C ILE A 9 7.05 -3.58 -0.74
N LEU A 10 8.27 -3.05 -0.81
CA LEU A 10 8.55 -1.65 -1.14
C LEU A 10 9.99 -1.47 -1.59
N GLY A 11 10.22 -0.41 -2.36
CA GLY A 11 11.55 0.13 -2.62
C GLY A 11 11.75 1.46 -1.90
N SER A 12 12.97 1.75 -1.45
CA SER A 12 13.32 3.02 -0.84
C SER A 12 14.79 3.38 -1.04
N GLY A 13 15.13 4.65 -0.83
CA GLY A 13 16.51 5.11 -0.93
C GLY A 13 16.69 6.61 -0.86
N MET A 14 17.95 7.01 -0.81
CA MET A 14 18.34 8.41 -0.88
C MET A 14 18.04 8.97 -2.27
N VAL A 15 17.47 10.17 -2.30
CA VAL A 15 17.20 10.90 -3.53
C VAL A 15 18.53 11.32 -4.16
N HIS A 16 18.71 10.97 -5.43
CA HIS A 16 19.94 11.27 -6.14
C HIS A 16 20.12 12.80 -6.32
N PRO A 17 21.31 13.39 -6.11
CA PRO A 17 21.54 14.84 -6.19
C PRO A 17 21.01 15.52 -7.46
N ARG A 18 21.16 14.87 -8.63
CA ARG A 18 20.60 15.37 -9.90
C ARG A 18 19.08 15.58 -9.88
N VAL A 19 18.32 14.78 -9.10
CA VAL A 19 16.87 14.96 -8.95
C VAL A 19 16.58 16.22 -8.14
N LEU A 20 17.34 16.46 -7.07
CA LEU A 20 17.23 17.69 -6.28
C LEU A 20 17.58 18.91 -7.14
N SER A 21 18.70 18.88 -7.84
CA SER A 21 19.11 19.96 -8.75
C SER A 21 18.09 20.19 -9.87
N GLY A 22 17.48 19.13 -10.42
CA GLY A 22 16.42 19.24 -11.42
C GLY A 22 15.15 19.94 -10.92
N CYS A 23 14.93 19.94 -9.60
CA CYS A 23 13.84 20.68 -8.94
C CYS A 23 14.27 22.06 -8.41
N GLY A 24 15.49 22.52 -8.70
CA GLY A 24 16.02 23.78 -8.20
C GLY A 24 16.48 23.75 -6.74
N ILE A 25 16.70 22.57 -6.17
CA ILE A 25 17.15 22.38 -4.78
C ILE A 25 18.66 22.11 -4.77
N ASN A 26 19.41 22.83 -3.94
CA ASN A 26 20.85 22.62 -3.79
C ASN A 26 21.15 21.34 -2.98
N PRO A 27 21.78 20.30 -3.58
CA PRO A 27 22.04 19.04 -2.91
C PRO A 27 23.16 19.09 -1.85
N ASP A 28 23.97 20.16 -1.82
CA ASP A 28 24.99 20.35 -0.77
C ASP A 28 24.39 20.89 0.55
N GLU A 29 23.19 21.49 0.46
CA GLU A 29 22.46 22.02 1.61
C GLU A 29 21.33 21.07 2.06
N TYR A 30 20.69 20.38 1.10
CA TYR A 30 19.53 19.53 1.36
C TYR A 30 19.72 18.09 0.86
N GLN A 31 19.25 17.14 1.67
CA GLN A 31 19.18 15.73 1.34
C GLN A 31 17.72 15.26 1.30
N GLY A 32 17.45 14.21 0.52
CA GLY A 32 16.11 13.62 0.43
C GLY A 32 16.16 12.11 0.59
N PHE A 33 15.08 11.55 1.14
CA PHE A 33 14.78 10.13 1.14
C PHE A 33 13.42 9.91 0.48
N ALA A 34 13.31 8.90 -0.37
CA ALA A 34 12.07 8.56 -1.05
C ALA A 34 11.80 7.05 -0.90
N PHE A 35 10.52 6.71 -0.90
CA PHE A 35 10.05 5.33 -0.89
C PHE A 35 8.80 5.20 -1.77
N GLY A 36 8.56 3.99 -2.26
CA GLY A 36 7.40 3.68 -3.08
C GLY A 36 6.89 2.27 -2.78
N MET A 37 5.58 2.14 -2.73
CA MET A 37 4.91 0.86 -2.52
C MET A 37 3.60 0.78 -3.29
N GLY A 38 3.23 -0.42 -3.73
CA GLY A 38 1.96 -0.67 -4.41
C GLY A 38 0.84 -0.92 -3.41
N ILE A 39 -0.23 -0.12 -3.46
CA ILE A 39 -1.39 -0.30 -2.58
C ILE A 39 -2.07 -1.66 -2.79
N ASP A 40 -2.13 -2.14 -4.03
CA ASP A 40 -2.74 -3.44 -4.36
C ASP A 40 -1.96 -4.58 -3.73
N ARG A 41 -0.62 -4.51 -3.79
CA ARG A 41 0.27 -5.51 -3.18
C ARG A 41 0.07 -5.58 -1.67
N LEU A 42 0.00 -4.43 -1.00
CA LEU A 42 -0.27 -4.38 0.43
C LEU A 42 -1.64 -4.93 0.77
N ALA A 43 -2.68 -4.56 0.01
CA ALA A 43 -4.04 -5.06 0.23
C ALA A 43 -4.09 -6.59 0.08
N MET A 44 -3.45 -7.14 -0.97
CA MET A 44 -3.38 -8.58 -1.18
C MET A 44 -2.72 -9.32 -0.02
N LEU A 45 -1.61 -8.80 0.51
CA LEU A 45 -0.90 -9.42 1.62
C LEU A 45 -1.66 -9.27 2.94
N LYS A 46 -2.24 -8.09 3.20
CA LYS A 46 -2.96 -7.79 4.43
C LYS A 46 -4.28 -8.57 4.55
N TYR A 47 -5.01 -8.68 3.44
CA TYR A 47 -6.36 -9.28 3.39
C TYR A 47 -6.38 -10.67 2.77
N GLY A 48 -5.21 -11.22 2.43
CA GLY A 48 -5.08 -12.55 1.84
C GLY A 48 -5.75 -12.69 0.48
N MET A 49 -5.86 -11.60 -0.29
CA MET A 49 -6.51 -11.63 -1.60
C MET A 49 -5.63 -12.41 -2.60
N PRO A 50 -6.17 -13.46 -3.24
CA PRO A 50 -5.34 -14.38 -4.03
C PRO A 50 -5.04 -13.88 -5.45
N ASP A 51 -5.81 -12.93 -5.97
CA ASP A 51 -5.75 -12.49 -7.37
C ASP A 51 -5.87 -10.97 -7.49
N LEU A 52 -4.94 -10.36 -8.23
CA LEU A 52 -4.89 -8.93 -8.49
C LEU A 52 -6.00 -8.47 -9.45
N ARG A 53 -6.44 -9.35 -10.38
CA ARG A 53 -7.41 -8.97 -11.42
C ARG A 53 -8.75 -8.56 -10.83
N ALA A 54 -9.11 -9.16 -9.69
CA ALA A 54 -10.36 -8.89 -8.99
C ALA A 54 -10.54 -7.41 -8.57
N PHE A 55 -9.45 -6.64 -8.43
CA PHE A 55 -9.54 -5.20 -8.17
C PHE A 55 -10.17 -4.42 -9.33
N PHE A 56 -10.11 -4.94 -10.56
CA PHE A 56 -10.53 -4.25 -11.78
C PHE A 56 -11.83 -4.80 -12.38
N ASP A 57 -12.33 -5.93 -11.88
CA ASP A 57 -13.50 -6.63 -12.45
C ASP A 57 -14.86 -6.03 -12.02
N ALA A 58 -14.86 -5.07 -11.07
CA ALA A 58 -16.06 -4.40 -10.55
C ALA A 58 -17.17 -5.35 -10.02
N ASP A 59 -16.80 -6.51 -9.47
CA ASP A 59 -17.75 -7.48 -8.90
C ASP A 59 -18.29 -7.01 -7.53
N LEU A 60 -19.61 -6.77 -7.45
CA LEU A 60 -20.27 -6.37 -6.21
C LEU A 60 -20.15 -7.39 -5.07
N ARG A 61 -20.01 -8.68 -5.36
CA ARG A 61 -19.80 -9.72 -4.34
C ARG A 61 -18.42 -9.59 -3.71
N TRP A 62 -17.42 -9.31 -4.54
CA TRP A 62 -16.06 -9.04 -4.10
C TRP A 62 -16.02 -7.75 -3.26
N LEU A 63 -16.67 -6.68 -3.74
CA LEU A 63 -16.77 -5.40 -3.01
C LEU A 63 -17.52 -5.55 -1.68
N ARG A 64 -18.51 -6.43 -1.57
CA ARG A 64 -19.18 -6.69 -0.29
C ARG A 64 -18.30 -7.46 0.69
N HIS A 65 -17.41 -8.33 0.20
CA HIS A 65 -16.53 -9.13 1.05
C HIS A 65 -15.28 -8.37 1.49
N TYR A 66 -14.65 -7.61 0.58
CA TYR A 66 -13.39 -6.90 0.85
C TYR A 66 -13.52 -5.38 0.95
N GLY A 67 -14.63 -4.81 0.46
CA GLY A 67 -14.87 -3.37 0.54
C GLY A 67 -15.19 -2.93 1.96
N PHE A 68 -15.10 -1.62 2.17
CA PHE A 68 -15.37 -0.98 3.44
C PHE A 68 -16.26 0.25 3.21
N SER A 69 -17.00 0.66 4.24
CA SER A 69 -17.69 1.95 4.18
C SER A 69 -16.68 3.07 4.31
N ALA A 70 -16.74 4.05 3.41
CA ALA A 70 -15.87 5.24 3.44
C ALA A 70 -16.05 6.07 4.73
N LEU A 71 -17.13 5.86 5.47
CA LEU A 71 -17.42 6.54 6.74
C LEU A 71 -16.91 5.79 7.98
N ASN A 72 -16.33 4.59 7.82
CA ASN A 72 -15.80 3.82 8.94
C ASN A 72 -14.50 4.46 9.46
N MET A 73 -14.37 4.54 10.79
CA MET A 73 -13.12 4.98 11.41
C MET A 73 -12.12 3.81 11.45
N PRO A 74 -10.90 3.95 10.89
CA PRO A 74 -9.91 2.88 10.95
C PRO A 74 -9.36 2.68 12.36
N ALA A 75 -9.22 1.43 12.78
CA ALA A 75 -8.51 1.08 14.01
C ALA A 75 -7.02 0.84 13.73
N LEU A 76 -6.13 1.25 14.64
CA LEU A 76 -4.67 1.11 14.49
C LEU A 76 -4.23 -0.33 14.19
N GLN A 77 -4.84 -1.32 14.85
CA GLN A 77 -4.49 -2.73 14.70
C GLN A 77 -5.24 -3.44 13.57
N ARG A 78 -6.50 -3.05 13.28
CA ARG A 78 -7.39 -3.78 12.34
C ARG A 78 -7.64 -3.06 11.01
N GLY A 79 -7.24 -1.80 10.88
CA GLY A 79 -7.54 -0.96 9.71
C GLY A 79 -9.04 -0.72 9.53
N LEU A 80 -9.51 -0.76 8.27
CA LEU A 80 -10.89 -0.47 7.84
C LEU A 80 -11.82 -1.70 7.82
N SER A 81 -11.32 -2.85 8.28
CA SER A 81 -12.06 -4.12 8.31
C SER A 81 -13.16 -4.03 9.38
N VAL A 82 -14.41 -4.22 8.99
CA VAL A 82 -15.56 -4.25 9.91
C VAL A 82 -15.53 -5.57 10.67
N ASP A 83 -15.87 -5.54 11.96
CA ASP A 83 -16.02 -6.76 12.76
C ASP A 83 -17.17 -7.59 12.19
N GLU A 84 -16.90 -8.79 11.68
CA GLU A 84 -17.93 -9.82 11.58
C GLU A 84 -18.00 -10.53 12.93
N GLY A 85 -18.64 -9.86 13.90
CA GLY A 85 -18.77 -10.36 15.26
C GLY A 85 -19.72 -9.51 16.10
N VAL A 86 -21.03 -9.75 15.91
CA VAL A 86 -22.20 -9.09 16.52
C VAL A 86 -22.68 -7.82 15.81
#